data_AF-A0A5C3EWF3-F1
#
_entry.id   AF-A0A5C3EWF3-F1
#
_cell.length_a   1.000
_cell.length_b   1.000
_cell.length_c   1.000
_cell.angle_alpha   90.00
_cell.angle_beta   90.00
_cell.angle_gamma   90.00
#
_symmetry.space_group_name_H-M   'P 1'
#
loop_
_entity.id
_entity.type
_entity.pdbx_description
1 polymer ?
#
loop_
_entity_poly.entity_id
_entity_poly.type
_entity_poly.pdbx_seq_one_letter_code
_entity_poly.pdbx_strand_id
1 'polypeptide(L)'
;MPKDAAASTSANPIPPDGHHDEDDEDGVYCVCRRPYDENDSMILCDRCEQWYHYSCMDITEEQSLLIDRFICPVCVPLTSDRTTWSPKCRRDGCPQPAAAPLSRYCSERCGVLTISERMAKCKILKSSNALARLEADQNVKLARKPQGSVVWGPDGGQEQPQPNAAAARGPTEMDEETSQRAQRWHRTFEAVQTSKLLASLGPSDRWSTVASLPIKTAATTGGGTLALPSQAQLKTVQIQLAALEATKARLKTHLDLLDARQRLFQLVSESLSSLSPAPDGGGPKCGFDRILAWDDERLSHWLDAEHRRDAIFDAVAPTLPSSSTSNGITNGVHGVPDGKDDDDDDKGERRCSVPKRKCKRHWDWQNTKEVEIDVERSLLLQRLGRLEDSRADVESALVEAQQRIKVEAEAEREREDRRRRWLQARDEAVAREMAEEGKRRRAVGR
;
A
#
# COMPACT_ATOMS: atom_id res chain seq x y z
N MET A 1 13.31 -33.73 14.22
CA MET A 1 11.93 -33.44 14.69
C MET A 1 12.01 -32.14 15.45
N PRO A 2 11.56 -31.03 14.84
CA PRO A 2 10.36 -30.41 15.37
C PRO A 2 9.36 -29.98 14.27
N LYS A 3 8.08 -30.14 14.62
CA LYS A 3 6.92 -29.39 14.13
C LYS A 3 6.99 -27.99 14.82
N ASP A 4 6.50 -26.87 14.32
CA ASP A 4 5.24 -26.59 13.64
C ASP A 4 5.39 -25.41 12.66
N ALA A 5 4.62 -25.45 11.58
CA ALA A 5 4.47 -24.38 10.60
C ALA A 5 3.24 -23.54 10.98
N ALA A 6 3.43 -22.23 11.07
CA ALA A 6 2.34 -21.27 11.21
C ALA A 6 1.44 -21.34 9.97
N ALA A 7 0.17 -21.65 10.18
CA ALA A 7 -0.90 -21.54 9.22
C ALA A 7 -1.23 -20.06 8.99
N SER A 8 -1.20 -19.63 7.72
CA SER A 8 -1.70 -18.34 7.28
C SER A 8 -3.15 -18.54 6.87
N THR A 9 -4.09 -18.20 7.75
CA THR A 9 -5.52 -18.23 7.43
C THR A 9 -5.84 -17.04 6.53
N SER A 10 -6.22 -17.33 5.28
CA SER A 10 -6.76 -16.35 4.33
C SER A 10 -8.20 -16.08 4.74
N ALA A 11 -8.48 -14.91 5.32
CA ALA A 11 -9.83 -14.50 5.67
C ALA A 11 -10.62 -14.14 4.39
N ASN A 12 -11.57 -14.99 4.00
CA ASN A 12 -12.65 -14.58 3.10
C ASN A 12 -13.60 -13.65 3.88
N PRO A 13 -14.17 -12.60 3.24
CA PRO A 13 -15.15 -11.74 3.90
C PRO A 13 -16.38 -12.54 4.32
N ILE A 14 -16.76 -12.36 5.59
CA ILE A 14 -17.94 -12.96 6.24
C ILE A 14 -19.19 -12.41 5.53
N PRO A 15 -20.18 -13.25 5.16
CA PRO A 15 -21.47 -12.78 4.63
C PRO A 15 -22.19 -11.89 5.68
N PRO A 16 -23.10 -10.99 5.26
CA PRO A 16 -23.74 -10.06 6.19
C PRO A 16 -24.48 -10.80 7.31
N ASP A 17 -24.19 -10.43 8.56
CA ASP A 17 -24.99 -10.81 9.73
C ASP A 17 -26.45 -10.40 9.47
N GLY A 18 -27.30 -11.40 9.33
CA GLY A 18 -28.73 -11.22 9.15
C GLY A 18 -29.35 -10.62 10.39
N HIS A 19 -29.57 -9.30 10.38
CA HIS A 19 -30.66 -8.72 11.14
C HIS A 19 -31.97 -9.34 10.62
N HIS A 20 -32.57 -10.20 11.44
CA HIS A 20 -33.90 -10.74 11.23
C HIS A 20 -34.91 -9.59 11.33
N ASP A 21 -35.30 -9.05 10.17
CA ASP A 21 -36.62 -8.45 10.00
C ASP A 21 -37.59 -9.61 9.71
N GLU A 22 -38.65 -9.75 10.50
CA GLU A 22 -39.58 -10.90 10.50
C GLU A 22 -40.48 -11.01 9.25
N ASP A 23 -40.05 -10.52 8.07
CA ASP A 23 -40.84 -10.51 6.83
C ASP A 23 -40.05 -10.89 5.55
N ASP A 24 -38.90 -11.56 5.64
CA ASP A 24 -38.21 -12.14 4.47
C ASP A 24 -38.42 -13.66 4.39
N GLU A 25 -39.54 -14.05 3.78
CA GLU A 25 -39.69 -15.39 3.19
C GLU A 25 -38.55 -15.60 2.16
N ASP A 26 -37.65 -16.52 2.54
CA ASP A 26 -36.64 -17.21 1.73
C ASP A 26 -35.30 -16.49 1.51
N GLY A 27 -34.42 -16.59 2.51
CA GLY A 27 -32.95 -16.45 2.38
C GLY A 27 -32.30 -17.52 1.49
N VAL A 28 -32.82 -17.71 0.28
CA VAL A 28 -32.35 -18.65 -0.73
C VAL A 28 -31.35 -17.98 -1.66
N TYR A 29 -30.17 -18.57 -1.75
CA TYR A 29 -29.08 -18.07 -2.57
C TYR A 29 -28.79 -19.04 -3.72
N CYS A 30 -27.85 -18.63 -4.58
CA CYS A 30 -27.35 -19.42 -5.69
C CYS A 30 -28.43 -19.80 -6.72
N VAL A 31 -27.99 -20.43 -7.82
CA VAL A 31 -28.90 -21.01 -8.83
C VAL A 31 -29.71 -22.18 -8.30
N CYS A 32 -29.24 -22.83 -7.22
CA CYS A 32 -29.92 -23.98 -6.62
C CYS A 32 -31.07 -23.60 -5.69
N ARG A 33 -31.24 -22.29 -5.39
CA ARG A 33 -32.29 -21.76 -4.50
C ARG A 33 -32.32 -22.48 -3.14
N ARG A 34 -31.14 -22.82 -2.62
CA ARG A 34 -30.99 -23.40 -1.29
C ARG A 34 -30.62 -22.29 -0.29
N PRO A 35 -31.05 -22.39 0.97
CA PRO A 35 -30.59 -21.48 2.00
C PRO A 35 -29.10 -21.66 2.25
N TYR A 36 -28.51 -20.68 2.93
CA TYR A 36 -27.12 -20.78 3.40
C TYR A 36 -26.98 -21.91 4.44
N ASP A 37 -25.92 -22.72 4.30
CA ASP A 37 -25.46 -23.70 5.28
C ASP A 37 -24.01 -23.31 5.66
N GLU A 38 -23.69 -23.34 6.95
CA GLU A 38 -22.34 -23.04 7.48
C GLU A 38 -21.25 -23.93 6.87
N ASN A 39 -21.62 -25.14 6.42
CA ASN A 39 -20.67 -26.06 5.77
C ASN A 39 -20.42 -25.76 4.29
N ASP A 40 -21.25 -24.94 3.65
CA ASP A 40 -21.15 -24.65 2.23
C ASP A 40 -20.36 -23.34 2.00
N SER A 41 -19.18 -23.47 1.37
CA SER A 41 -18.41 -22.30 0.94
C SER A 41 -19.10 -21.58 -0.22
N MET A 42 -19.20 -20.25 -0.13
CA MET A 42 -19.88 -19.41 -1.12
C MET A 42 -18.98 -18.30 -1.67
N ILE A 43 -19.22 -17.92 -2.92
CA ILE A 43 -18.57 -16.80 -3.62
C ILE A 43 -19.61 -15.79 -4.09
N LEU A 44 -19.29 -14.50 -3.98
CA LEU A 44 -20.12 -13.39 -4.44
C LEU A 44 -19.81 -13.06 -5.90
N CYS A 45 -20.84 -12.87 -6.72
CA CYS A 45 -20.67 -12.39 -8.09
C CYS A 45 -20.46 -10.87 -8.13
N ASP A 46 -19.37 -10.40 -8.74
CA ASP A 46 -19.00 -8.98 -8.84
C ASP A 46 -19.89 -8.14 -9.79
N ARG A 47 -20.95 -8.74 -10.33
CA ARG A 47 -21.85 -8.10 -11.30
C ARG A 47 -23.28 -7.98 -10.82
N CYS A 48 -23.82 -9.05 -10.24
CA CYS A 48 -25.19 -9.08 -9.73
C CYS A 48 -25.26 -9.13 -8.20
N GLU A 49 -24.11 -9.19 -7.52
CA GLU A 49 -24.02 -9.19 -6.05
C GLU A 49 -24.84 -10.32 -5.41
N GLN A 50 -24.95 -11.45 -6.11
CA GLN A 50 -25.60 -12.67 -5.60
C GLN A 50 -24.56 -13.69 -5.17
N TRP A 51 -24.87 -14.45 -4.12
CA TRP A 51 -24.01 -15.50 -3.57
C TRP A 51 -24.23 -16.84 -4.27
N TYR A 52 -23.14 -17.57 -4.52
CA TYR A 52 -23.16 -18.89 -5.17
C TYR A 52 -22.30 -19.89 -4.41
N HIS A 53 -22.81 -21.10 -4.18
CA HIS A 53 -22.01 -22.17 -3.58
C HIS A 53 -20.88 -22.61 -4.51
N TYR A 54 -19.71 -22.90 -3.96
CA TYR A 54 -18.56 -23.42 -4.69
C TYR A 54 -18.91 -24.71 -5.44
N SER A 55 -19.63 -25.61 -4.77
CA SER A 55 -20.13 -26.88 -5.33
C SER A 55 -21.08 -26.68 -6.51
N CYS A 56 -21.92 -25.65 -6.46
CA CYS A 56 -22.87 -25.35 -7.55
C CYS A 56 -22.19 -24.70 -8.76
N MET A 57 -21.03 -24.07 -8.57
CA MET A 57 -20.25 -23.40 -9.62
C MET A 57 -19.05 -24.22 -10.09
N ASP A 58 -18.91 -25.47 -9.65
CA ASP A 58 -17.75 -26.35 -9.91
C ASP A 58 -16.40 -25.70 -9.52
N ILE A 59 -16.38 -24.91 -8.45
CA ILE A 59 -15.18 -24.27 -7.91
C ILE A 59 -14.58 -25.17 -6.83
N THR A 60 -13.36 -25.62 -7.06
CA THR A 60 -12.57 -26.33 -6.03
C THR A 60 -11.95 -25.35 -5.03
N GLU A 61 -11.61 -25.83 -3.84
CA GLU A 61 -10.95 -25.01 -2.80
C GLU A 61 -9.62 -24.42 -3.31
N GLU A 62 -8.82 -25.19 -4.07
CA GLU A 62 -7.59 -24.68 -4.69
C GLU A 62 -7.85 -23.57 -5.72
N GLN A 63 -8.92 -23.71 -6.51
CA GLN A 63 -9.31 -22.69 -7.48
C GLN A 63 -9.78 -21.42 -6.78
N SER A 64 -10.52 -21.55 -5.68
CA SER A 64 -11.06 -20.40 -4.95
C SER A 64 -9.98 -19.41 -4.53
N LEU A 65 -8.79 -19.92 -4.15
CA LEU A 65 -7.63 -19.12 -3.78
C LEU A 65 -7.03 -18.32 -4.95
N LEU A 66 -7.35 -18.71 -6.18
CA LEU A 66 -6.84 -18.10 -7.40
C LEU A 66 -7.88 -17.22 -8.10
N ILE A 67 -9.13 -17.17 -7.65
CA ILE A 67 -10.14 -16.28 -8.24
C ILE A 67 -9.84 -14.85 -7.82
N ASP A 68 -9.70 -13.96 -8.81
CA ASP A 68 -9.49 -12.52 -8.60
C ASP A 68 -10.82 -11.76 -8.70
N ARG A 69 -11.61 -12.07 -9.73
CA ARG A 69 -12.98 -11.55 -9.93
C ARG A 69 -13.88 -12.70 -10.33
N PHE A 70 -15.06 -12.84 -9.72
CA PHE A 70 -16.03 -13.89 -10.05
C PHE A 70 -17.24 -13.32 -10.77
N ILE A 71 -17.55 -13.87 -11.95
CA ILE A 71 -18.74 -13.55 -12.73
C ILE A 71 -19.56 -14.82 -12.91
N CYS A 72 -20.79 -14.83 -12.37
CA CYS A 72 -21.65 -16.00 -12.41
C CYS A 72 -22.12 -16.35 -13.85
N PRO A 73 -22.48 -17.62 -14.12
CA PRO A 73 -22.93 -18.07 -15.44
C PRO A 73 -24.13 -17.30 -16.02
N VAL A 74 -24.95 -16.68 -15.17
CA VAL A 74 -26.08 -15.83 -15.57
C VAL A 74 -25.59 -14.47 -16.10
N CYS A 75 -24.55 -13.90 -15.49
CA CYS A 75 -24.00 -12.62 -15.88
C CYS A 75 -23.06 -12.72 -17.10
N VAL A 76 -22.34 -13.83 -17.26
CA VAL A 76 -21.43 -14.07 -18.39
C VAL A 76 -22.07 -13.77 -19.76
N PRO A 77 -23.27 -14.26 -20.13
CA PRO A 77 -23.87 -13.93 -21.43
C PRO A 77 -24.43 -12.50 -21.51
N LEU A 78 -24.74 -11.86 -20.38
CA LEU A 78 -25.37 -10.53 -20.32
C LEU A 78 -24.36 -9.39 -20.36
N THR A 79 -23.09 -9.66 -20.05
CA THR A 79 -22.04 -8.65 -19.98
C THR A 79 -20.76 -9.11 -20.70
N SER A 80 -19.87 -8.16 -20.97
CA SER A 80 -18.51 -8.45 -21.46
C SER A 80 -17.58 -8.97 -20.35
N ASP A 81 -18.04 -9.03 -19.10
CA ASP A 81 -17.21 -9.37 -17.94
C ASP A 81 -17.02 -10.89 -17.83
N ARG A 82 -15.83 -11.32 -17.42
CA ARG A 82 -15.48 -12.74 -17.24
C ARG A 82 -14.80 -12.93 -15.89
N THR A 83 -14.92 -14.13 -15.32
CA THR A 83 -14.16 -14.52 -14.14
C THR A 83 -12.67 -14.45 -14.45
N THR A 84 -11.91 -13.70 -13.66
CA THR A 84 -10.46 -13.55 -13.78
C THR A 84 -9.74 -14.38 -12.72
N TRP A 85 -8.53 -14.83 -13.06
CA TRP A 85 -7.76 -15.74 -12.22
C TRP A 85 -6.35 -15.20 -12.02
N SER A 86 -5.91 -15.18 -10.77
CA SER A 86 -4.53 -14.94 -10.39
C SER A 86 -3.64 -16.13 -10.77
N PRO A 87 -2.42 -15.90 -11.30
CA PRO A 87 -1.51 -16.99 -11.64
C PRO A 87 -1.06 -17.73 -10.38
N LYS A 88 -1.02 -19.07 -10.41
CA LYS A 88 -0.57 -19.90 -9.28
C LYS A 88 0.92 -19.68 -8.99
N CYS A 89 1.30 -19.75 -7.71
CA CYS A 89 2.70 -19.76 -7.27
C CYS A 89 3.48 -20.87 -7.98
N ARG A 90 4.66 -20.53 -8.54
CA ARG A 90 5.50 -21.47 -9.30
C ARG A 90 6.19 -22.54 -8.44
N ARG A 91 6.10 -22.46 -7.11
CA ARG A 91 6.66 -23.48 -6.24
C ARG A 91 5.75 -24.72 -6.28
N ASP A 92 6.33 -25.86 -6.60
CA ASP A 92 5.61 -27.14 -6.65
C ASP A 92 4.93 -27.42 -5.29
N GLY A 93 3.64 -27.74 -5.34
CA GLY A 93 2.80 -28.00 -4.15
C GLY A 93 2.30 -26.76 -3.40
N CYS A 94 2.51 -25.53 -3.91
CA CYS A 94 1.97 -24.32 -3.29
C CYS A 94 0.64 -23.92 -3.96
N PRO A 95 -0.50 -23.88 -3.23
CA PRO A 95 -1.81 -23.52 -3.80
C PRO A 95 -2.04 -22.01 -3.89
N GLN A 96 -1.14 -21.21 -3.33
CA GLN A 96 -1.31 -19.76 -3.19
C GLN A 96 -1.14 -19.02 -4.53
N PRO A 97 -1.80 -17.88 -4.73
CA PRO A 97 -1.59 -17.03 -5.89
C PRO A 97 -0.18 -16.42 -5.87
N ALA A 98 0.43 -16.27 -7.04
CA ALA A 98 1.69 -15.55 -7.18
C ALA A 98 1.47 -14.05 -7.03
N ALA A 99 2.45 -13.34 -6.47
CA ALA A 99 2.42 -11.88 -6.37
C ALA A 99 2.73 -11.23 -7.74
N ALA A 100 1.92 -11.52 -8.75
CA ALA A 100 2.05 -10.97 -10.09
C ALA A 100 1.71 -9.46 -10.11
N PRO A 101 2.31 -8.67 -11.02
CA PRO A 101 3.32 -9.05 -12.01
C PRO A 101 4.75 -9.14 -11.44
N LEU A 102 4.93 -8.78 -10.17
CA LEU A 102 6.23 -8.58 -9.52
C LEU A 102 7.01 -9.88 -9.28
N SER A 103 6.30 -10.97 -9.00
CA SER A 103 6.89 -12.25 -8.63
C SER A 103 6.08 -13.41 -9.18
N ARG A 104 6.79 -14.48 -9.53
CA ARG A 104 6.19 -15.79 -9.89
C ARG A 104 5.89 -16.66 -8.66
N TYR A 105 6.14 -16.13 -7.46
CA TYR A 105 5.98 -16.82 -6.19
C TYR A 105 5.11 -15.98 -5.26
N CYS A 106 4.31 -16.65 -4.41
CA CYS A 106 3.47 -15.98 -3.41
C CYS A 106 4.27 -15.26 -2.32
N SER A 107 5.52 -15.67 -2.09
CA SER A 107 6.39 -15.08 -1.07
C SER A 107 7.87 -15.22 -1.43
N GLU A 108 8.71 -14.40 -0.81
CA GLU A 108 10.17 -14.50 -0.94
C GLU A 108 10.64 -15.89 -0.48
N ARG A 109 10.05 -16.47 0.57
CA ARG A 109 10.33 -17.83 1.04
C ARG A 109 10.07 -18.88 -0.04
N CYS A 110 8.93 -18.82 -0.74
CA CYS A 110 8.64 -19.75 -1.83
C CYS A 110 9.61 -19.59 -3.01
N GLY A 111 10.03 -18.37 -3.31
CA GLY A 111 11.06 -18.10 -4.31
C GLY A 111 12.43 -18.66 -3.93
N VAL A 112 12.87 -18.42 -2.69
CA VAL A 112 14.14 -18.93 -2.16
C VAL A 112 14.16 -20.45 -2.19
N LEU A 113 13.13 -21.12 -1.66
CA LEU A 113 13.08 -22.59 -1.62
C LEU A 113 13.15 -23.21 -3.02
N THR A 114 12.42 -22.64 -3.99
CA THR A 114 12.45 -23.13 -5.37
C THR A 114 13.82 -22.95 -6.01
N ILE A 115 14.49 -21.82 -5.78
CA ILE A 115 15.83 -21.55 -6.31
C ILE A 115 16.88 -22.42 -5.62
N SER A 116 16.82 -22.58 -4.30
CA SER A 116 17.72 -23.44 -3.54
C SER A 116 17.67 -24.89 -4.01
N GLU A 117 16.48 -25.43 -4.29
CA GLU A 117 16.33 -26.79 -4.81
C GLU A 117 16.96 -26.94 -6.22
N ARG A 118 16.76 -25.94 -7.09
CA ARG A 118 17.38 -25.93 -8.42
C ARG A 118 18.90 -25.87 -8.33
N MET A 119 19.44 -25.01 -7.46
CA MET A 119 20.88 -24.89 -7.22
C MET A 119 21.47 -26.20 -6.66
N ALA A 120 20.75 -26.88 -5.77
CA ALA A 120 21.16 -28.18 -5.24
C ALA A 120 21.25 -29.26 -6.34
N LYS A 121 20.33 -29.25 -7.32
CA LYS A 121 20.35 -30.16 -8.49
C LYS A 121 21.53 -29.91 -9.43
N CYS A 122 22.02 -28.68 -9.52
CA CYS A 122 23.17 -28.32 -10.36
C CYS A 122 24.51 -28.89 -9.86
N LYS A 123 24.60 -29.42 -8.62
CA LYS A 123 25.83 -30.00 -8.01
C LYS A 123 27.09 -29.10 -8.02
N ILE A 124 26.97 -27.81 -8.36
CA ILE A 124 28.10 -26.87 -8.51
C ILE A 124 28.88 -26.74 -7.20
N LEU A 125 28.20 -26.67 -6.05
CA LEU A 125 28.82 -26.55 -4.73
C LEU A 125 29.60 -27.80 -4.29
N LYS A 126 29.46 -28.94 -4.99
CA LYS A 126 30.16 -30.19 -4.69
C LYS A 126 31.46 -30.35 -5.50
N SER A 127 31.73 -29.45 -6.44
CA SER A 127 32.93 -29.48 -7.29
C SER A 127 33.73 -28.19 -7.06
N SER A 128 34.89 -28.32 -6.41
CA SER A 128 35.79 -27.20 -6.13
C SER A 128 36.17 -26.43 -7.40
N ASN A 129 36.44 -27.14 -8.51
CA ASN A 129 36.72 -26.52 -9.81
C ASN A 129 35.52 -25.79 -10.42
N ALA A 130 34.29 -26.29 -10.22
CA ALA A 130 33.10 -25.60 -10.72
C ALA A 130 32.80 -24.34 -9.90
N LEU A 131 33.01 -24.40 -8.58
CA LEU A 131 32.88 -23.26 -7.68
C LEU A 131 33.89 -22.16 -8.04
N ALA A 132 35.17 -22.52 -8.22
CA ALA A 132 36.22 -21.57 -8.59
C ALA A 132 35.94 -20.87 -9.93
N ARG A 133 35.37 -21.59 -10.91
CA ARG A 133 34.96 -21.00 -12.20
C ARG A 133 33.78 -20.05 -12.05
N LEU A 134 32.80 -20.39 -11.20
CA LEU A 134 31.63 -19.55 -10.93
C LEU A 134 32.02 -18.27 -10.17
N GLU A 135 32.89 -18.39 -9.17
CA GLU A 135 33.40 -17.26 -8.38
C GLU A 135 34.32 -16.36 -9.20
N ALA A 136 35.04 -16.91 -10.17
CA ALA A 136 35.85 -16.12 -11.10
C ALA A 136 35.04 -15.41 -12.18
N ASP A 137 33.80 -15.85 -12.46
CA ASP A 137 32.94 -15.30 -13.52
C ASP A 137 32.58 -13.83 -13.24
N GLN A 138 32.88 -12.96 -14.20
CA GLN A 138 32.65 -11.53 -14.13
C GLN A 138 31.16 -11.20 -13.92
N ASN A 139 30.25 -11.96 -14.53
CA ASN A 139 28.81 -11.75 -14.42
C ASN A 139 28.30 -12.05 -13.01
N VAL A 140 28.91 -13.03 -12.33
CA VAL A 140 28.56 -13.39 -10.94
C VAL A 140 29.09 -12.33 -9.97
N LYS A 141 30.30 -11.81 -10.19
CA LYS A 141 30.86 -10.70 -9.38
C LYS A 141 30.08 -9.40 -9.53
N LEU A 142 29.62 -9.13 -10.75
CA LEU A 142 28.83 -7.94 -11.09
C LEU A 142 27.34 -8.11 -10.80
N ALA A 143 26.87 -9.33 -10.51
CA ALA A 143 25.48 -9.56 -10.15
C ALA A 143 25.12 -8.73 -8.92
N ARG A 144 24.03 -7.97 -9.04
CA ARG A 144 23.38 -7.23 -7.97
C ARG A 144 21.94 -7.67 -7.92
N LYS A 145 21.31 -7.59 -6.73
CA LYS A 145 19.87 -7.86 -6.59
C LYS A 145 19.15 -6.95 -7.59
N PRO A 146 18.43 -7.49 -8.59
CA PRO A 146 17.73 -6.66 -9.55
C PRO A 146 16.72 -5.81 -8.79
N GLN A 147 16.88 -4.50 -8.85
CA GLN A 147 15.91 -3.55 -8.34
C GLN A 147 15.05 -3.12 -9.52
N GLY A 148 13.75 -3.37 -9.42
CA GLY A 148 12.77 -2.94 -10.41
C GLY A 148 11.63 -2.25 -9.69
N SER A 149 11.13 -1.16 -10.27
CA SER A 149 9.88 -0.52 -9.87
C SER A 149 8.80 -0.86 -10.90
N VAL A 150 7.60 -1.21 -10.42
CA VAL A 150 6.43 -1.37 -11.29
C VAL A 150 5.77 -0.02 -11.46
N VAL A 151 5.62 0.40 -12.72
CA VAL A 151 4.88 1.60 -13.11
C VAL A 151 3.54 1.13 -13.67
N TRP A 152 2.46 1.38 -12.94
CA TRP A 152 1.11 1.14 -13.46
C TRP A 152 0.74 2.30 -14.40
N GLY A 153 0.54 2.01 -15.68
CA GLY A 153 -0.01 2.94 -16.67
C GLY A 153 -1.52 2.74 -16.88
N PRO A 154 -2.24 3.66 -17.54
CA PRO A 154 -3.71 3.61 -17.63
C PRO A 154 -4.30 2.52 -18.53
N ASP A 155 -3.51 1.78 -19.31
CA ASP A 155 -4.04 0.87 -20.32
C ASP A 155 -3.65 -0.59 -20.05
N GLY A 156 -4.58 -1.32 -19.42
CA GLY A 156 -4.56 -2.78 -19.34
C GLY A 156 -4.97 -3.38 -20.69
N GLY A 157 -4.06 -3.39 -21.66
CA GLY A 157 -4.20 -4.16 -22.90
C GLY A 157 -3.41 -5.46 -22.81
N GLN A 158 -4.09 -6.60 -22.83
CA GLN A 158 -3.47 -7.92 -22.96
C GLN A 158 -2.66 -8.01 -24.26
N GLU A 159 -1.32 -8.08 -24.18
CA GLU A 159 -0.49 -8.53 -25.30
C GLU A 159 -0.56 -10.06 -25.39
N GLN A 160 -1.44 -10.57 -26.24
CA GLN A 160 -1.28 -11.89 -26.83
C GLN A 160 -0.13 -11.85 -27.85
N PRO A 161 0.73 -12.88 -27.94
CA PRO A 161 1.88 -12.86 -28.84
C PRO A 161 1.40 -13.24 -30.24
N GLN A 162 1.63 -12.42 -31.28
CA GLN A 162 1.51 -12.82 -32.68
C GLN A 162 2.42 -12.02 -33.64
N PRO A 163 2.72 -12.57 -34.84
CA PRO A 163 4.08 -12.65 -35.39
C PRO A 163 4.47 -11.55 -36.40
N ASN A 164 5.78 -11.46 -36.64
CA ASN A 164 6.54 -10.81 -37.70
C ASN A 164 5.88 -9.79 -38.66
N ALA A 165 6.48 -8.60 -38.66
CA ALA A 165 6.86 -7.71 -39.78
C ALA A 165 6.03 -7.74 -41.08
N ALA A 166 5.38 -6.61 -41.41
CA ALA A 166 5.63 -5.81 -42.63
C ALA A 166 4.64 -4.63 -42.80
N ALA A 167 5.14 -3.59 -43.48
CA ALA A 167 4.44 -2.58 -44.27
C ALA A 167 4.00 -1.24 -43.61
N ALA A 168 4.52 -0.18 -44.22
CA ALA A 168 4.40 1.25 -43.95
C ALA A 168 3.02 1.87 -44.26
N ARG A 169 2.73 3.05 -43.67
CA ARG A 169 2.60 4.38 -44.34
C ARG A 169 2.31 5.50 -43.32
N GLY A 170 2.81 6.70 -43.61
CA GLY A 170 2.81 7.89 -42.73
C GLY A 170 1.53 8.76 -42.75
N PRO A 171 1.54 9.91 -42.05
CA PRO A 171 0.34 10.62 -41.60
C PRO A 171 -0.12 11.74 -42.55
N THR A 172 -1.43 11.98 -42.60
CA THR A 172 -2.04 13.17 -43.22
C THR A 172 -2.93 13.90 -42.21
N GLU A 173 -2.62 15.20 -42.03
CA GLU A 173 -3.41 16.35 -41.54
C GLU A 173 -4.47 16.16 -40.44
N MET A 174 -4.24 16.82 -39.29
CA MET A 174 -5.14 16.90 -38.14
C MET A 174 -6.10 18.10 -38.25
N ASP A 175 -7.40 17.83 -38.27
CA ASP A 175 -8.46 18.85 -38.25
C ASP A 175 -8.71 19.40 -36.82
N GLU A 176 -8.91 20.72 -36.74
CA GLU A 176 -9.17 21.56 -35.55
C GLU A 176 -10.29 21.02 -34.63
N GLU A 177 -11.25 20.27 -35.18
CA GLU A 177 -12.38 19.67 -34.46
C GLU A 177 -11.96 18.49 -33.57
N THR A 178 -10.91 17.75 -33.95
CA THR A 178 -10.30 16.69 -33.11
C THR A 178 -9.55 17.26 -31.90
N SER A 179 -8.95 18.45 -32.05
CA SER A 179 -8.24 19.17 -30.98
C SER A 179 -9.21 19.68 -29.91
N GLN A 180 -10.38 20.19 -30.31
CA GLN A 180 -11.41 20.67 -29.36
C GLN A 180 -12.11 19.52 -28.62
N ARG A 181 -12.26 18.36 -29.25
CA ARG A 181 -12.83 17.15 -28.63
C ARG A 181 -11.85 16.50 -27.64
N ALA A 182 -10.54 16.54 -27.93
CA ALA A 182 -9.48 16.13 -26.99
C ALA A 182 -9.43 17.03 -25.75
N GLN A 183 -9.53 18.35 -25.90
CA GLN A 183 -9.53 19.30 -24.77
C GLN A 183 -10.76 19.15 -23.85
N ARG A 184 -11.93 18.74 -24.40
CA ARG A 184 -13.15 18.48 -23.63
C ARG A 184 -13.06 17.16 -22.85
N TRP A 185 -12.41 16.15 -23.41
CA TRP A 185 -12.09 14.87 -22.75
C TRP A 185 -11.10 15.06 -21.59
N HIS A 186 -10.09 15.93 -21.75
CA HIS A 186 -9.08 16.18 -20.70
C HIS A 186 -9.63 16.85 -19.43
N ARG A 187 -10.59 17.78 -19.54
CA ARG A 187 -11.19 18.43 -18.35
C ARG A 187 -12.10 17.48 -17.55
N THR A 188 -12.77 16.55 -18.22
CA THR A 188 -13.56 15.50 -17.55
C THR A 188 -12.69 14.38 -16.98
N PHE A 189 -11.48 14.17 -17.53
CA PHE A 189 -10.53 13.17 -17.06
C PHE A 189 -9.78 13.60 -15.78
N GLU A 190 -9.42 14.88 -15.64
CA GLU A 190 -8.78 15.44 -14.42
C GLU A 190 -9.68 15.38 -13.16
N ALA A 191 -11.00 15.52 -13.33
CA ALA A 191 -11.96 15.51 -12.22
C ALA A 191 -12.34 14.10 -11.75
N VAL A 192 -12.23 13.07 -12.61
CA VAL A 192 -12.69 11.71 -12.31
C VAL A 192 -11.59 10.83 -11.74
N GLN A 193 -10.33 10.99 -12.16
CA GLN A 193 -9.24 10.16 -11.63
C GLN A 193 -8.83 10.52 -10.20
N THR A 194 -8.87 11.80 -9.81
CA THR A 194 -8.48 12.20 -8.45
C THR A 194 -9.55 11.86 -7.40
N SER A 195 -10.83 11.81 -7.79
CA SER A 195 -11.95 11.48 -6.92
C SER A 195 -12.14 9.96 -6.73
N LYS A 196 -12.04 9.14 -7.80
CA LYS A 196 -12.24 7.68 -7.72
C LYS A 196 -11.05 6.91 -7.14
N LEU A 197 -9.80 7.32 -7.40
CA LEU A 197 -8.60 6.69 -6.81
C LEU A 197 -8.47 6.98 -5.31
N LEU A 198 -8.95 8.15 -4.85
CA LEU A 198 -9.09 8.38 -3.43
C LEU A 198 -10.21 7.49 -2.88
N ALA A 199 -11.42 7.52 -3.46
CA ALA A 199 -12.59 6.84 -2.90
C ALA A 199 -12.48 5.30 -2.80
N SER A 200 -11.63 4.63 -3.58
CA SER A 200 -11.53 3.15 -3.62
C SER A 200 -10.41 2.52 -2.77
N LEU A 201 -9.66 3.30 -1.98
CA LEU A 201 -8.54 2.80 -1.18
C LEU A 201 -8.70 3.19 0.29
N GLY A 202 -8.57 2.20 1.17
CA GLY A 202 -8.73 2.35 2.61
C GLY A 202 -7.72 3.32 3.25
N PRO A 203 -8.03 3.87 4.44
CA PRO A 203 -7.26 4.98 5.06
C PRO A 203 -5.77 4.69 5.31
N SER A 204 -5.39 3.42 5.45
CA SER A 204 -4.04 2.99 5.85
C SER A 204 -3.04 2.83 4.70
N ASP A 205 -3.49 2.68 3.45
CA ASP A 205 -2.60 2.35 2.30
C ASP A 205 -2.42 3.49 1.27
N ARG A 206 -3.20 4.56 1.40
CA ARG A 206 -3.27 5.67 0.41
C ARG A 206 -1.97 6.46 0.19
N TRP A 207 -0.96 6.30 1.02
CA TRP A 207 0.15 7.26 1.17
C TRP A 207 1.52 6.68 0.88
N SER A 208 1.72 5.40 1.19
CA SER A 208 2.94 4.66 0.89
C SER A 208 3.16 4.57 -0.63
N THR A 209 2.06 4.48 -1.39
CA THR A 209 2.06 4.44 -2.85
C THR A 209 2.42 5.80 -3.47
N VAL A 210 1.90 6.91 -2.93
CA VAL A 210 2.20 8.26 -3.46
C VAL A 210 3.64 8.68 -3.13
N ALA A 211 4.14 8.31 -1.95
CA ALA A 211 5.52 8.54 -1.54
C ALA A 211 6.57 7.76 -2.34
N SER A 212 6.16 6.71 -3.06
CA SER A 212 7.06 5.83 -3.83
C SER A 212 7.09 6.15 -5.33
N LEU A 213 6.37 7.19 -5.78
CA LEU A 213 6.35 7.62 -7.17
C LEU A 213 7.70 8.26 -7.55
N PRO A 214 8.35 7.82 -8.65
CA PRO A 214 9.58 8.45 -9.10
C PRO A 214 9.33 9.91 -9.49
N ILE A 215 10.29 10.78 -9.20
CA ILE A 215 10.35 12.18 -9.66
C ILE A 215 10.67 12.21 -11.16
N LYS A 216 9.86 11.56 -12.00
CA LYS A 216 10.04 11.63 -13.45
C LYS A 216 9.04 12.63 -14.00
N THR A 217 9.58 13.78 -14.39
CA THR A 217 8.90 14.89 -15.07
C THR A 217 8.54 14.58 -16.54
N ALA A 218 8.75 13.35 -17.00
CA ALA A 218 8.55 12.95 -18.39
C ALA A 218 7.84 11.59 -18.48
N ALA A 219 6.74 11.56 -19.25
CA ALA A 219 6.10 10.33 -19.69
C ALA A 219 6.89 9.76 -20.88
N THR A 220 7.42 8.54 -20.74
CA THR A 220 8.04 7.81 -21.86
C THR A 220 6.98 6.92 -22.50
N THR A 221 6.26 7.44 -23.47
CA THR A 221 5.53 6.63 -24.46
C THR A 221 6.46 6.36 -25.64
N GLY A 222 6.50 5.11 -26.12
CA GLY A 222 7.27 4.73 -27.30
C GLY A 222 6.85 5.55 -28.51
N GLY A 223 7.70 6.50 -28.90
CA GLY A 223 7.43 7.44 -29.99
C GLY A 223 7.23 8.89 -29.50
N GLY A 224 8.30 9.51 -29.00
CA GLY A 224 8.34 10.94 -28.66
C GLY A 224 7.98 11.25 -27.20
N THR A 225 8.92 11.83 -26.46
CA THR A 225 8.69 12.35 -25.11
C THR A 225 7.81 13.59 -25.19
N LEU A 226 6.50 13.46 -24.95
CA LEU A 226 5.66 14.60 -24.64
C LEU A 226 5.91 14.97 -23.18
N ALA A 227 6.83 15.91 -22.95
CA ALA A 227 7.06 16.46 -21.62
C ALA A 227 5.76 17.09 -21.11
N LEU A 228 5.38 16.76 -19.87
CA LEU A 228 4.24 17.42 -19.21
C LEU A 228 4.49 18.93 -19.18
N PRO A 229 3.45 19.78 -19.33
CA PRO A 229 3.60 21.21 -19.14
C PRO A 229 4.23 21.51 -17.78
N SER A 230 5.12 22.50 -17.72
CA SER A 230 5.88 22.81 -16.50
C SER A 230 4.99 23.08 -15.29
N GLN A 231 3.81 23.70 -15.50
CA GLN A 231 2.80 23.90 -14.46
C GLN A 231 2.21 22.58 -13.92
N ALA A 232 2.03 21.56 -14.77
CA ALA A 232 1.57 20.25 -14.36
C ALA A 232 2.66 19.49 -13.60
N GLN A 233 3.92 19.61 -14.04
CA GLN A 233 5.07 19.04 -13.31
C GLN A 233 5.19 19.62 -11.90
N LEU A 234 5.03 20.95 -11.73
CA LEU A 234 5.07 21.61 -10.42
C LEU A 234 4.01 21.04 -9.48
N LYS A 235 2.77 20.90 -9.94
CA LYS A 235 1.67 20.33 -9.15
C LYS A 235 1.96 18.90 -8.72
N THR A 236 2.49 18.07 -9.61
CA THR A 236 2.87 16.69 -9.29
C THR A 236 3.90 16.64 -8.16
N VAL A 237 4.96 17.46 -8.25
CA VAL A 237 6.00 17.51 -7.22
C VAL A 237 5.46 18.01 -5.87
N GLN A 238 4.56 19.01 -5.89
CA GLN A 238 3.88 19.49 -4.67
C GLN A 238 3.03 18.39 -3.99
N ILE A 239 2.29 17.61 -4.77
CA ILE A 239 1.49 16.49 -4.25
C ILE A 239 2.40 15.40 -3.67
N GLN A 240 3.50 15.07 -4.34
CA GLN A 240 4.49 14.12 -3.85
C GLN A 240 5.10 14.56 -2.51
N LEU A 241 5.46 15.84 -2.39
CA LEU A 241 5.99 16.40 -1.14
C LEU A 241 4.96 16.29 0.00
N ALA A 242 3.72 16.70 -0.24
CA ALA A 242 2.65 16.62 0.76
C ALA A 242 2.39 15.16 1.20
N ALA A 243 2.43 14.21 0.26
CA ALA A 243 2.30 12.81 0.59
C ALA A 243 3.46 12.34 1.48
N LEU A 244 4.70 12.62 1.11
CA LEU A 244 5.89 12.29 1.90
C LEU A 244 5.82 12.88 3.31
N GLU A 245 5.37 14.11 3.47
CA GLU A 245 5.19 14.72 4.79
C GLU A 245 4.11 14.00 5.63
N ALA A 246 3.00 13.60 5.02
CA ALA A 246 1.98 12.80 5.71
C ALA A 246 2.48 11.37 6.06
N THR A 247 3.35 10.78 5.25
CA THR A 247 4.01 9.50 5.56
C THR A 247 4.93 9.63 6.77
N LYS A 248 5.75 10.69 6.78
CA LYS A 248 6.68 11.02 7.85
C LYS A 248 5.96 11.25 9.17
N ALA A 249 4.85 11.98 9.14
CA ALA A 249 4.03 12.24 10.33
C ALA A 249 3.54 10.94 10.98
N ARG A 250 3.05 9.96 10.22
CA ARG A 250 2.59 8.67 10.77
C ARG A 250 3.69 7.80 11.35
N LEU A 251 4.86 7.78 10.73
CA LEU A 251 5.98 7.04 11.32
C LEU A 251 6.43 7.68 12.63
N LYS A 252 6.37 9.01 12.73
CA LYS A 252 6.64 9.71 13.99
C LYS A 252 5.60 9.35 15.06
N THR A 253 4.32 9.35 14.74
CA THR A 253 3.29 8.92 15.72
C THR A 253 3.47 7.47 16.16
N HIS A 254 3.94 6.59 15.26
CA HIS A 254 4.25 5.20 15.63
C HIS A 254 5.49 5.10 16.52
N LEU A 255 6.52 5.93 16.28
CA LEU A 255 7.67 6.05 17.18
C LEU A 255 7.27 6.56 18.57
N ASP A 256 6.39 7.56 18.65
CA ASP A 256 5.89 8.09 19.93
C ASP A 256 5.13 7.01 20.73
N LEU A 257 4.35 6.16 20.03
CA LEU A 257 3.66 5.03 20.64
C LEU A 257 4.64 3.95 21.11
N LEU A 258 5.70 3.70 20.34
CA LEU A 258 6.76 2.77 20.70
C LEU A 258 7.57 3.25 21.91
N ASP A 259 7.81 4.56 22.02
CA ASP A 259 8.39 5.20 23.21
C ASP A 259 7.50 4.94 24.44
N ALA A 260 6.18 5.10 24.29
CA ALA A 260 5.23 4.81 25.36
C ALA A 260 5.23 3.31 25.75
N ARG A 261 5.31 2.41 24.76
CA ARG A 261 5.44 0.96 24.98
C ARG A 261 6.73 0.61 25.72
N GLN A 262 7.86 1.23 25.35
CA GLN A 262 9.13 1.06 26.05
C GLN A 262 9.05 1.55 27.49
N ARG A 263 8.40 2.70 27.72
CA ARG A 263 8.20 3.23 29.07
C ARG A 263 7.34 2.32 29.93
N LEU A 264 6.25 1.79 29.38
CA LEU A 264 5.41 0.79 30.05
C LEU A 264 6.19 -0.49 30.38
N PHE A 265 7.00 -0.97 29.44
CA PHE A 265 7.87 -2.13 29.65
C PHE A 265 8.84 -1.92 30.83
N GLN A 266 9.46 -0.73 30.92
CA GLN A 266 10.33 -0.36 32.04
C GLN A 266 9.57 -0.37 33.37
N LEU A 267 8.42 0.32 33.44
CA LEU A 267 7.60 0.39 34.66
C LEU A 267 7.11 -1.00 35.12
N VAL A 268 6.65 -1.85 34.18
CA VAL A 268 6.25 -3.22 34.49
C VAL A 268 7.44 -4.01 35.02
N SER A 269 8.61 -3.88 34.39
CA SER A 269 9.82 -4.58 34.79
C SER A 269 10.34 -4.13 36.17
N GLU A 270 10.32 -2.83 36.46
CA GLU A 270 10.68 -2.27 37.77
C GLU A 270 9.72 -2.77 38.87
N SER A 271 8.43 -2.85 38.54
CA SER A 271 7.40 -3.32 39.47
C SER A 271 7.50 -4.82 39.81
N LEU A 272 8.28 -5.62 39.07
CA LEU A 272 8.48 -7.04 39.40
C LEU A 272 9.09 -7.21 40.79
N SER A 273 9.99 -6.30 41.18
CA SER A 273 10.71 -6.35 42.45
C SER A 273 9.81 -6.07 43.65
N SER A 274 8.68 -5.39 43.45
CA SER A 274 7.69 -5.09 44.50
C SER A 274 6.58 -6.12 44.62
N LEU A 275 6.55 -7.15 43.77
CA LEU A 275 5.54 -8.20 43.82
C LEU A 275 5.77 -9.17 44.97
N SER A 276 4.68 -9.52 45.66
CA SER A 276 4.67 -10.61 46.63
C SER A 276 5.05 -11.96 45.97
N PRO A 277 5.72 -12.86 46.70
CA PRO A 277 6.09 -14.18 46.18
C PRO A 277 4.87 -15.00 45.74
N ALA A 278 5.10 -15.97 44.85
CA ALA A 278 4.03 -16.83 44.34
C ALA A 278 3.41 -17.69 45.48
N PRO A 279 2.10 -18.00 45.42
CA PRO A 279 1.36 -18.68 46.50
C PRO A 279 1.94 -20.03 46.90
N ASP A 280 2.64 -20.72 45.99
CA ASP A 280 3.16 -22.08 46.23
C ASP A 280 4.64 -22.11 46.67
N GLY A 281 5.17 -21.01 47.24
CA GLY A 281 6.58 -20.94 47.66
C GLY A 281 7.60 -21.02 46.52
N GLY A 282 7.16 -20.80 45.27
CA GLY A 282 7.93 -21.02 44.05
C GLY A 282 8.95 -19.94 43.66
N GLY A 283 9.27 -19.00 44.55
CA GLY A 283 10.14 -17.85 44.25
C GLY A 283 9.42 -16.68 43.56
N PRO A 284 10.14 -15.83 42.81
CA PRO A 284 9.56 -14.62 42.20
C PRO A 284 8.50 -14.98 41.14
N LYS A 285 7.43 -14.18 41.08
CA LYS A 285 6.36 -14.31 40.08
C LYS A 285 6.87 -13.97 38.68
N CYS A 286 6.24 -14.55 37.66
CA CYS A 286 6.48 -14.24 36.25
C CYS A 286 6.24 -12.76 35.96
N GLY A 287 5.14 -12.22 36.47
CA GLY A 287 4.83 -10.79 36.45
C GLY A 287 4.61 -10.19 35.05
N PHE A 288 4.51 -11.01 34.00
CA PHE A 288 4.12 -10.55 32.67
C PHE A 288 2.77 -9.84 32.74
N ASP A 289 2.72 -8.65 32.17
CA ASP A 289 1.55 -7.79 32.19
C ASP A 289 0.90 -7.78 30.80
N ARG A 290 -0.40 -8.08 30.73
CA ARG A 290 -1.11 -8.23 29.45
C ARG A 290 -1.07 -6.97 28.59
N ILE A 291 -0.85 -5.79 29.20
CA ILE A 291 -0.70 -4.53 28.47
C ILE A 291 0.48 -4.55 27.48
N LEU A 292 1.51 -5.35 27.74
CA LEU A 292 2.69 -5.47 26.87
C LEU A 292 2.43 -6.28 25.59
N ALA A 293 1.28 -6.94 25.50
CA ALA A 293 0.83 -7.68 24.33
C ALA A 293 -0.30 -6.99 23.56
N TRP A 294 -0.71 -5.78 23.96
CA TRP A 294 -1.73 -5.04 23.24
C TRP A 294 -1.20 -4.55 21.89
N ASP A 295 -2.08 -4.60 20.90
CA ASP A 295 -1.88 -3.91 19.62
C ASP A 295 -1.82 -2.38 19.82
N ASP A 296 -1.35 -1.71 18.78
CA ASP A 296 -1.14 -0.26 18.80
C ASP A 296 -2.43 0.53 19.00
N GLU A 297 -3.53 0.08 18.42
CA GLU A 297 -4.83 0.78 18.46
C GLU A 297 -5.42 0.75 19.87
N ARG A 298 -5.41 -0.42 20.50
CA ARG A 298 -5.84 -0.58 21.89
C ARG A 298 -4.93 0.18 22.85
N LEU A 299 -3.62 0.13 22.62
CA LEU A 299 -2.66 0.84 23.46
C LEU A 299 -2.82 2.36 23.31
N SER A 300 -3.00 2.88 22.09
CA SER A 300 -3.19 4.31 21.86
C SER A 300 -4.46 4.81 22.55
N HIS A 301 -5.58 4.11 22.36
CA HIS A 301 -6.84 4.47 23.00
C HIS A 301 -6.73 4.45 24.53
N TRP A 302 -6.00 3.48 25.10
CA TRP A 302 -5.74 3.46 26.53
C TRP A 302 -4.84 4.61 26.99
N LEU A 303 -3.79 4.97 26.24
CA LEU A 303 -2.90 6.08 26.58
C LEU A 303 -3.58 7.45 26.49
N ASP A 304 -4.50 7.60 25.53
CA ASP A 304 -5.23 8.84 25.29
C ASP A 304 -6.30 9.09 26.36
N ALA A 305 -6.92 8.02 26.87
CA ALA A 305 -7.89 8.16 27.94
C ALA A 305 -7.22 8.55 29.26
N GLU A 306 -7.83 9.52 29.96
CA GLU A 306 -7.42 10.02 31.29
C GLU A 306 -5.98 10.57 31.39
N HIS A 307 -5.39 11.06 30.29
CA HIS A 307 -4.01 11.57 30.26
C HIS A 307 -2.97 10.55 30.75
N ARG A 308 -3.23 9.26 30.51
CA ARG A 308 -2.34 8.18 30.95
C ARG A 308 -0.98 8.20 30.24
N ARG A 309 -0.92 8.73 29.01
CA ARG A 309 0.36 9.01 28.33
C ARG A 309 1.27 9.88 29.20
N ASP A 310 0.78 11.02 29.66
CA ASP A 310 1.58 11.92 30.49
C ASP A 310 1.95 11.23 31.82
N ALA A 311 1.02 10.51 32.44
CA ALA A 311 1.27 9.79 33.69
C ALA A 311 2.39 8.74 33.62
N ILE A 312 2.56 8.03 32.50
CA ILE A 312 3.64 7.03 32.36
C ILE A 312 5.00 7.68 32.10
N PHE A 313 5.04 8.86 31.47
CA PHE A 313 6.26 9.61 31.20
C PHE A 313 6.69 10.48 32.39
N ASP A 314 5.74 11.04 33.13
CA ASP A 314 5.97 11.91 34.30
C ASP A 314 6.25 11.14 35.59
N ALA A 315 6.09 9.81 35.60
CA ALA A 315 6.10 8.97 36.79
C ALA A 315 7.23 9.25 37.81
N VAL A 316 6.95 10.13 38.78
CA VAL A 316 6.97 9.78 40.21
C VAL A 316 6.01 8.62 40.35
N ALA A 317 6.56 7.40 40.47
CA ALA A 317 5.88 6.12 40.43
C ALA A 317 4.39 6.14 40.86
N PRO A 318 3.43 6.05 39.93
CA PRO A 318 2.06 5.70 40.27
C PRO A 318 1.94 4.19 40.17
N THR A 319 1.33 3.60 41.19
CA THR A 319 0.66 2.31 41.07
C THR A 319 -0.15 2.30 39.77
N LEU A 320 0.26 1.50 38.78
CA LEU A 320 -0.60 1.14 37.65
C LEU A 320 -1.96 0.75 38.25
N PRO A 321 -3.08 1.37 37.86
CA PRO A 321 -4.35 1.23 38.57
C PRO A 321 -4.67 -0.26 38.76
N SER A 322 -4.68 -0.67 40.02
CA SER A 322 -5.12 -2.00 40.44
C SER A 322 -6.57 -2.13 40.03
N SER A 323 -6.88 -3.02 39.08
CA SER A 323 -8.25 -3.35 38.72
C SER A 323 -8.90 -4.15 39.84
N SER A 324 -9.36 -3.43 40.87
CA SER A 324 -10.34 -3.90 41.85
C SER A 324 -11.50 -2.91 41.89
N THR A 325 -12.10 -2.64 40.74
CA THR A 325 -13.47 -2.12 40.68
C THR A 325 -14.19 -2.85 39.56
N SER A 326 -14.62 -4.07 39.85
CA SER A 326 -15.84 -4.59 39.23
C SER A 326 -16.98 -3.69 39.66
N ASN A 327 -17.48 -2.85 38.74
CA ASN A 327 -18.89 -2.49 38.62
C ASN A 327 -19.10 -1.68 37.33
N GLY A 328 -19.70 -2.35 36.34
CA GLY A 328 -20.73 -1.75 35.47
C GLY A 328 -20.30 -0.70 34.45
N ILE A 329 -19.66 -1.13 33.36
CA ILE A 329 -20.12 -0.75 32.02
C ILE A 329 -20.36 -2.05 31.26
N THR A 330 -21.50 -2.67 31.54
CA THR A 330 -22.15 -3.62 30.64
C THR A 330 -23.08 -2.81 29.75
N ASN A 331 -22.70 -2.68 28.48
CA ASN A 331 -23.51 -2.41 27.29
C ASN A 331 -22.47 -2.40 26.15
N GLY A 332 -22.27 -3.41 25.33
CA GLY A 332 -23.00 -4.63 25.02
C GLY A 332 -22.61 -5.01 23.60
N VAL A 333 -21.45 -5.67 23.43
CA VAL A 333 -21.05 -6.40 22.21
C VAL A 333 -20.35 -7.68 22.70
N HIS A 334 -21.17 -8.71 22.90
CA HIS A 334 -20.76 -10.12 22.80
C HIS A 334 -20.90 -10.49 21.31
N GLY A 335 -20.09 -11.31 20.66
CA GLY A 335 -19.00 -12.17 21.08
C GLY A 335 -18.85 -13.20 19.95
N VAL A 336 -17.68 -13.28 19.33
CA VAL A 336 -17.33 -14.39 18.43
C VAL A 336 -16.90 -15.56 19.31
N PRO A 337 -17.56 -16.74 19.23
CA PRO A 337 -17.07 -17.94 19.86
C PRO A 337 -16.12 -18.63 18.87
N ASP A 338 -14.87 -18.83 19.27
CA ASP A 338 -14.11 -19.93 18.69
C ASP A 338 -13.02 -20.41 19.63
N GLY A 339 -12.79 -21.72 19.63
CA GLY A 339 -11.66 -22.35 20.28
C GLY A 339 -11.94 -22.92 21.67
N LYS A 340 -12.33 -24.18 21.67
CA LYS A 340 -12.31 -25.11 22.80
C LYS A 340 -10.87 -25.28 23.31
N ASP A 341 -10.50 -24.51 24.33
CA ASP A 341 -9.38 -24.83 25.21
C ASP A 341 -9.98 -25.39 26.52
N ASP A 342 -10.04 -26.71 26.59
CA ASP A 342 -10.14 -27.41 27.87
C ASP A 342 -8.85 -27.11 28.65
N ASP A 343 -8.89 -26.17 29.60
CA ASP A 343 -8.17 -26.21 30.88
C ASP A 343 -8.53 -24.98 31.74
N ASP A 344 -8.94 -25.27 32.97
CA ASP A 344 -9.50 -24.41 34.00
C ASP A 344 -8.74 -23.09 34.34
N ASP A 345 -9.54 -22.10 34.81
CA ASP A 345 -9.17 -20.92 35.63
C ASP A 345 -8.37 -19.75 35.01
N ASP A 346 -9.03 -18.80 34.31
CA ASP A 346 -8.52 -17.41 34.15
C ASP A 346 -9.48 -16.38 34.75
N LYS A 347 -9.43 -16.23 36.07
CA LYS A 347 -10.01 -15.07 36.78
C LYS A 347 -9.18 -13.81 36.47
N GLY A 348 -9.50 -13.09 35.39
CA GLY A 348 -9.42 -11.62 35.29
C GLY A 348 -8.17 -10.85 35.76
N GLU A 349 -7.02 -11.49 36.01
CA GLU A 349 -5.87 -10.83 36.61
C GLU A 349 -4.93 -10.26 35.54
N ARG A 350 -4.66 -8.94 35.61
CA ARG A 350 -3.85 -8.20 34.61
C ARG A 350 -2.41 -8.69 34.50
N ARG A 351 -1.91 -9.38 35.52
CA ARG A 351 -0.51 -9.80 35.65
C ARG A 351 -0.39 -11.29 35.95
N CYS A 352 0.56 -11.95 35.29
CA CYS A 352 0.83 -13.36 35.50
C CYS A 352 1.40 -13.63 36.91
N SER A 353 0.65 -14.39 37.71
CA SER A 353 0.99 -14.77 39.09
C SER A 353 1.80 -16.07 39.22
N VAL A 354 1.96 -16.82 38.12
CA VAL A 354 2.71 -18.09 38.06
C VAL A 354 4.18 -17.87 38.43
N PRO A 355 4.83 -18.78 39.18
CA PRO A 355 6.27 -18.70 39.46
C PRO A 355 7.11 -18.57 38.18
N LYS A 356 8.06 -17.61 38.12
CA LYS A 356 8.84 -17.29 36.90
C LYS A 356 9.49 -18.52 36.27
N ARG A 357 10.05 -19.43 37.07
CA ARG A 357 10.72 -20.66 36.59
C ARG A 357 9.76 -21.73 36.08
N LYS A 358 8.48 -21.65 36.43
CA LYS A 358 7.43 -22.60 36.02
C LYS A 358 6.54 -22.04 34.91
N CYS A 359 6.61 -20.74 34.63
CA CYS A 359 5.79 -20.10 33.59
C CYS A 359 6.32 -20.41 32.19
N LYS A 360 5.64 -21.31 31.48
CA LYS A 360 5.95 -21.65 30.07
C LYS A 360 5.35 -20.66 29.07
N ARG A 361 4.27 -19.96 29.43
CA ARG A 361 3.53 -19.03 28.54
C ARG A 361 4.30 -17.74 28.25
N HIS A 362 5.04 -17.22 29.23
CA HIS A 362 5.80 -15.97 29.11
C HIS A 362 7.28 -16.25 29.37
N TRP A 363 7.81 -17.23 28.67
CA TRP A 363 9.22 -17.59 28.82
C TRP A 363 10.10 -16.43 28.34
N ASP A 364 10.97 -15.96 29.24
CA ASP A 364 11.92 -14.86 29.00
C ASP A 364 11.32 -13.61 28.33
N TRP A 365 10.09 -13.27 28.73
CA TRP A 365 9.34 -12.16 28.13
C TRP A 365 10.05 -10.80 28.25
N GLN A 366 10.91 -10.62 29.27
CA GLN A 366 11.65 -9.36 29.48
C GLN A 366 12.62 -9.09 28.32
N ASN A 367 13.50 -10.04 28.04
CA ASN A 367 14.46 -9.92 26.94
C ASN A 367 13.75 -9.95 25.58
N THR A 368 12.70 -10.77 25.45
CA THR A 368 11.94 -10.87 24.20
C THR A 368 11.30 -9.52 23.85
N LYS A 369 10.65 -8.85 24.82
CA LYS A 369 10.00 -7.55 24.58
C LYS A 369 11.01 -6.42 24.36
N GLU A 370 12.13 -6.43 25.07
CA GLU A 370 13.22 -5.48 24.84
C GLU A 370 13.74 -5.57 23.40
N VAL A 371 14.04 -6.79 22.93
CA VAL A 371 14.49 -7.03 21.54
C VAL A 371 13.42 -6.67 20.51
N GLU A 372 12.15 -7.01 20.75
CA GLU A 372 11.04 -6.64 19.85
C GLU A 372 10.95 -5.12 19.67
N ILE A 373 10.98 -4.36 20.78
CA ILE A 373 10.91 -2.91 20.78
C ILE A 373 12.13 -2.30 20.08
N ASP A 374 13.33 -2.81 20.33
CA ASP A 374 14.57 -2.31 19.72
C ASP A 374 14.62 -2.56 18.20
N VAL A 375 14.18 -3.74 17.76
CA VAL A 375 14.08 -4.09 16.34
C VAL A 375 13.05 -3.21 15.65
N GLU A 376 11.87 -3.03 16.24
CA GLU A 376 10.81 -2.18 15.70
C GLU A 376 11.27 -0.72 15.59
N ARG A 377 11.90 -0.17 16.63
CA ARG A 377 12.49 1.18 16.63
C ARG A 377 13.50 1.33 15.50
N SER A 378 14.40 0.36 15.36
CA SER A 378 15.44 0.37 14.33
C SER A 378 14.84 0.38 12.92
N LEU A 379 13.79 -0.42 12.68
CA LEU A 379 13.10 -0.46 11.39
C LEU A 379 12.37 0.85 11.08
N LEU A 380 11.70 1.44 12.07
CA LEU A 380 11.00 2.72 11.92
C LEU A 380 11.97 3.88 11.66
N LEU A 381 13.07 3.97 12.40
CA LEU A 381 14.10 4.99 12.18
C LEU A 381 14.78 4.83 10.82
N GLN A 382 15.09 3.60 10.40
CA GLN A 382 15.63 3.35 9.06
C GLN A 382 14.62 3.74 7.96
N ARG A 383 13.32 3.51 8.18
CA ARG A 383 12.28 3.93 7.22
C ARG A 383 12.13 5.45 7.19
N LEU A 384 12.17 6.11 8.36
CA LEU A 384 12.11 7.56 8.49
C LEU A 384 13.28 8.22 7.76
N GLY A 385 14.52 7.74 7.94
CA GLY A 385 15.69 8.25 7.24
C GLY A 385 15.56 8.19 5.72
N ARG A 386 15.11 7.05 5.17
CA ARG A 386 14.86 6.91 3.72
C ARG A 386 13.81 7.89 3.19
N LEU A 387 12.79 8.20 3.99
CA LEU A 387 11.77 9.19 3.63
C LEU A 387 12.29 10.63 3.72
N GLU A 388 13.19 10.91 4.64
CA GLU A 388 13.85 12.21 4.74
C GLU A 388 14.80 12.46 3.56
N ASP A 389 15.55 11.45 3.13
CA ASP A 389 16.33 11.49 1.90
C ASP A 389 15.44 11.76 0.68
N SER A 390 14.35 10.98 0.53
CA SER A 390 13.39 11.13 -0.57
C SER A 390 12.70 12.51 -0.55
N ARG A 391 12.42 13.05 0.65
CA ARG A 391 11.86 14.39 0.82
C ARG A 391 12.84 15.44 0.32
N ALA A 392 14.12 15.36 0.70
CA ALA A 392 15.14 16.31 0.25
C ALA A 392 15.27 16.32 -1.28
N ASP A 393 15.22 15.13 -1.91
CA ASP A 393 15.22 15.01 -3.37
C ASP A 393 14.00 15.70 -4.02
N VAL A 394 12.80 15.50 -3.47
CA VAL A 394 11.55 16.12 -3.97
C VAL A 394 11.55 17.64 -3.73
N GLU A 395 12.07 18.12 -2.59
CA GLU A 395 12.23 19.55 -2.32
C GLU A 395 13.18 20.21 -3.33
N SER A 396 14.29 19.55 -3.67
CA SER A 396 15.19 20.01 -4.73
C SER A 396 14.47 20.08 -6.09
N ALA A 397 13.73 19.03 -6.44
CA ALA A 397 12.94 18.99 -7.67
C ALA A 397 11.84 20.07 -7.73
N LEU A 398 11.28 20.44 -6.57
CA LEU A 398 10.27 21.50 -6.45
C LEU A 398 10.89 22.85 -6.80
N VAL A 399 12.07 23.16 -6.26
CA VAL A 399 12.81 24.38 -6.56
C VAL A 399 13.16 24.45 -8.04
N GLU A 400 13.63 23.35 -8.62
CA GLU A 400 13.91 23.28 -10.06
C GLU A 400 12.65 23.51 -10.92
N ALA A 401 11.52 22.92 -10.55
CA ALA A 401 10.25 23.10 -11.26
C ALA A 401 9.76 24.55 -11.21
N GLN A 402 9.86 25.21 -10.05
CA GLN A 402 9.54 26.62 -9.88
C GLN A 402 10.44 27.50 -10.75
N GLN A 403 11.74 27.20 -10.79
CA GLN A 403 12.69 27.96 -11.60
C GLN A 403 12.41 27.79 -13.10
N ARG A 404 12.05 26.59 -13.56
CA ARG A 404 11.63 26.36 -14.96
C ARG A 404 10.43 27.22 -15.36
N ILE A 405 9.39 27.25 -14.53
CA ILE A 405 8.20 28.07 -14.79
C ILE A 405 8.56 29.56 -14.83
N LYS A 406 9.42 30.01 -13.92
CA LYS A 406 9.89 31.40 -13.91
C LYS A 406 10.59 31.77 -15.21
N VAL A 407 11.49 30.93 -15.70
CA VAL A 407 12.21 31.13 -16.96
C VAL A 407 11.26 31.11 -18.17
N GLU A 408 10.28 30.19 -18.20
CA GLU A 408 9.27 30.14 -19.26
C GLU A 408 8.40 31.40 -19.30
N ALA A 409 7.98 31.91 -18.13
CA ALA A 409 7.21 33.14 -18.01
C ALA A 409 8.03 34.39 -18.42
N GLU A 410 9.33 34.42 -18.12
CA GLU A 410 10.25 35.46 -18.61
C GLU A 410 10.37 35.40 -20.15
N ALA A 411 10.58 34.22 -20.72
CA ALA A 411 10.67 34.02 -22.16
C ALA A 411 9.36 34.33 -22.90
N GLU A 412 8.20 34.09 -22.28
CA GLU A 412 6.89 34.49 -22.83
C GLU A 412 6.72 36.01 -22.84
N ARG A 413 7.04 36.70 -21.74
CA ARG A 413 7.03 38.16 -21.68
C ARG A 413 7.92 38.79 -22.73
N GLU A 414 9.14 38.28 -22.91
CA GLU A 414 10.02 38.77 -23.97
C GLU A 414 9.48 38.52 -25.38
N ARG A 415 8.81 37.38 -25.62
CA ARG A 415 8.17 37.08 -26.92
C ARG A 415 7.03 38.05 -27.21
N GLU A 416 6.21 38.36 -26.20
CA GLU A 416 5.16 39.37 -26.31
C GLU A 416 5.72 40.77 -26.57
N ASP A 417 6.77 41.17 -25.84
CA ASP A 417 7.42 42.48 -26.03
C ASP A 417 8.03 42.59 -27.44
N ARG A 418 8.67 41.54 -27.94
CA ARG A 418 9.16 41.48 -29.33
C ARG A 418 8.00 41.63 -30.33
N ARG A 419 6.87 40.95 -30.09
CA ARG A 419 5.67 41.06 -30.94
C ARG A 419 5.09 42.47 -30.91
N ARG A 420 5.00 43.11 -29.73
CA ARG A 420 4.54 44.51 -29.57
C ARG A 420 5.45 45.47 -30.33
N ARG A 421 6.77 45.36 -30.17
CA ARG A 421 7.75 46.19 -30.90
C ARG A 421 7.65 46.01 -32.42
N TRP A 422 7.48 44.78 -32.89
CA TRP A 422 7.30 44.48 -34.31
C TRP A 422 6.01 45.11 -34.87
N LEU A 423 4.89 44.97 -34.16
CA LEU A 423 3.62 45.58 -34.55
C LEU A 423 3.72 47.10 -34.60
N GLN A 424 4.31 47.73 -33.58
CA GLN A 424 4.53 49.17 -33.53
C GLN A 424 5.40 49.64 -34.71
N ALA A 425 6.52 48.97 -34.99
CA ALA A 425 7.39 49.33 -36.11
C ALA A 425 6.71 49.16 -37.47
N ARG A 426 5.86 48.14 -37.62
CA ARG A 426 5.04 47.93 -38.83
C ARG A 426 4.03 49.06 -39.01
N ASP A 427 3.30 49.42 -37.96
CA ASP A 427 2.27 50.46 -38.02
C ASP A 427 2.90 51.85 -38.27
N GLU A 428 4.07 52.13 -37.68
CA GLU A 428 4.88 53.32 -37.98
C GLU A 428 5.39 53.35 -39.44
N ALA A 429 5.71 52.20 -40.03
CA ALA A 429 6.09 52.12 -41.45
C ALA A 429 4.91 52.42 -42.38
N VAL A 430 3.74 51.83 -42.11
CA VAL A 430 2.50 52.11 -42.87
C VAL A 430 2.10 53.58 -42.74
N ALA A 431 2.18 54.16 -41.53
CA ALA A 431 1.88 55.57 -41.31
C ALA A 431 2.82 56.49 -42.12
N ARG A 432 4.12 56.16 -42.19
CA ARG A 432 5.09 56.88 -43.04
C ARG A 432 4.74 56.78 -44.52
N GLU A 433 4.40 55.60 -45.01
CA GLU A 433 4.00 55.38 -46.40
C GLU A 433 2.75 56.20 -46.78
N MET A 434 1.72 56.17 -45.94
CA MET A 434 0.49 56.94 -46.13
C MET A 434 0.75 58.45 -46.10
N ALA A 435 1.66 58.93 -45.25
CA ALA A 435 2.06 60.33 -45.20
C ALA A 435 2.78 60.75 -46.49
N GLU A 436 3.69 59.92 -47.01
CA GLU A 436 4.38 60.16 -48.28
C GLU A 436 3.41 60.14 -49.47
N GLU A 437 2.47 59.20 -49.51
CA GLU A 437 1.42 59.19 -50.55
C GLU A 437 0.55 60.45 -50.48
N GLY A 438 0.15 60.87 -49.27
CA GLY A 438 -0.57 62.12 -49.07
C GLY A 438 0.21 63.36 -49.51
N LYS A 439 1.54 63.38 -49.38
CA LYS A 439 2.40 64.44 -49.94
C LYS A 439 2.41 64.38 -51.48
N ARG A 440 2.55 63.19 -52.09
CA ARG A 440 2.52 63.01 -53.55
C ARG A 440 1.20 63.49 -54.16
N ARG A 441 0.06 63.10 -53.57
CA ARG A 441 -1.28 63.53 -54.04
C ARG A 441 -1.44 65.05 -54.00
N ARG A 442 -0.92 65.72 -52.96
CA ARG A 442 -0.92 67.20 -52.87
C ARG A 442 -0.02 67.88 -53.89
N ALA A 443 1.08 67.26 -54.29
CA ALA A 443 1.99 67.79 -55.30
C ALA A 443 1.41 67.70 -56.73
N VAL A 444 0.58 66.71 -57.02
CA VAL A 444 -0.05 66.51 -58.35
C VAL A 444 -1.33 67.35 -58.54
N GLY A 445 -1.97 67.79 -57.45
CA GLY A 445 -3.18 68.62 -57.48
C GLY A 445 -2.97 70.14 -57.45
N ARG A 446 -1.72 70.61 -57.53
CA ARG A 446 -1.34 72.01 -57.78
C ARG A 446 -0.78 72.14 -59.18
#